data_AF-Q8H6M9-F1
#
_entry.id   AF-Q8H6M9-F1
#
_cell.length_a   1.000
_cell.length_b   1.000
_cell.length_c   1.000
_cell.angle_alpha   90.00
_cell.angle_beta   90.00
_cell.angle_gamma   90.00
#
_symmetry.space_group_name_H-M   'P 1'
#
loop_
_entity.id
_entity.type
_entity.pdbx_description
1 polymer ?
#
loop_
_entity_poly.entity_id
_entity_poly.type
_entity_poly.pdbx_seq_one_letter_code
_entity_poly.pdbx_strand_id
1 'polypeptide(L)'
;LTMSSTFMGNSTSIQKMFRRVSEQFTVMFRRKAFLHWYTGEGMDEMEFTEAESNMNDLVSEYQQYQDAVVDEDGEGYEDEAEEN
;
A
#
# COMPACT_ATOMS: atom_id res chain seq x y z
N LEU A 1 20.86 -31.11 15.78
CA LEU A 1 20.44 -29.69 15.83
C LEU A 1 19.26 -29.50 14.89
N THR A 2 18.16 -28.91 15.35
CA THR A 2 17.09 -28.42 14.48
C THR A 2 17.53 -27.06 13.95
N MET A 3 17.83 -26.97 12.65
CA MET A 3 18.14 -25.70 11.99
C MET A 3 16.85 -24.99 11.60
N SER A 4 16.83 -23.68 11.77
CA SER A 4 15.77 -22.79 11.29
C SER A 4 16.38 -21.62 10.54
N SER A 5 15.64 -21.05 9.60
CA SER A 5 16.00 -19.82 8.89
C SER A 5 14.75 -18.96 8.69
N THR A 6 14.95 -17.65 8.68
CA THR A 6 13.91 -16.64 8.45
C THR A 6 14.33 -15.76 7.28
N PHE A 7 13.45 -15.59 6.31
CA PHE A 7 13.67 -14.70 5.16
C PHE A 7 12.90 -13.39 5.35
N MET A 8 13.59 -12.27 5.11
CA MET A 8 12.98 -10.95 5.02
C MET A 8 13.20 -10.43 3.60
N GLY A 9 12.13 -10.24 2.85
CA GLY A 9 12.19 -9.73 1.48
C GLY A 9 11.28 -8.53 1.31
N ASN A 10 11.84 -7.43 0.81
CA ASN A 10 11.06 -6.32 0.29
C ASN A 10 10.87 -6.55 -1.22
N SER A 11 9.65 -6.91 -1.62
CA SER A 11 9.32 -7.22 -3.02
C SER A 11 8.08 -6.46 -3.44
N THR A 12 8.13 -5.85 -4.62
CA THR A 12 6.99 -5.14 -5.25
C THR A 12 5.75 -6.02 -5.40
N SER A 13 5.90 -7.36 -5.39
CA SER A 13 4.78 -8.30 -5.40
C SER A 13 3.80 -8.14 -4.24
N ILE A 14 4.21 -7.50 -3.14
CA ILE A 14 3.33 -7.19 -1.99
C ILE A 14 2.12 -6.34 -2.40
N GLN A 15 2.23 -5.53 -3.47
CA GLN A 15 1.13 -4.71 -3.99
C GLN A 15 -0.14 -5.51 -4.28
N LYS A 16 -0.01 -6.81 -4.63
CA LYS A 16 -1.14 -7.70 -4.90
C LYS A 16 -1.98 -7.95 -3.64
N MET A 17 -1.33 -8.02 -2.48
CA MET A 17 -2.01 -8.18 -1.19
C MET A 17 -2.77 -6.91 -0.82
N PHE A 18 -2.15 -5.74 -1.01
CA PHE A 18 -2.81 -4.45 -0.78
C PHE A 18 -4.01 -4.24 -1.70
N ARG A 19 -3.87 -4.56 -3.01
CA ARG A 19 -4.98 -4.50 -3.97
C ARG A 19 -6.16 -5.37 -3.55
N ARG A 20 -5.90 -6.60 -3.07
CA ARG A 20 -6.96 -7.49 -2.58
C ARG A 20 -7.70 -6.91 -1.36
N VAL A 21 -6.98 -6.30 -0.43
CA VAL A 21 -7.59 -5.64 0.74
C VAL A 21 -8.41 -4.43 0.30
N SER A 22 -7.85 -3.59 -0.58
CA SER A 22 -8.52 -2.42 -1.14
C SER A 22 -9.83 -2.80 -1.85
N GLU A 23 -9.83 -3.82 -2.72
CA GLU A 23 -11.05 -4.28 -3.41
C GLU A 23 -12.17 -4.72 -2.45
N GLN A 24 -11.83 -5.44 -1.38
CA GLN A 24 -12.82 -5.85 -0.37
C GLN A 24 -13.33 -4.65 0.42
N PHE A 25 -12.43 -3.73 0.78
CA PHE A 25 -12.78 -2.48 1.44
C PHE A 25 -13.75 -1.67 0.58
N THR A 26 -13.43 -1.43 -0.71
CA THR A 26 -14.27 -0.68 -1.65
C THR A 26 -15.68 -1.28 -1.72
N VAL A 27 -15.83 -2.60 -1.81
CA VAL A 27 -17.14 -3.26 -1.88
C VAL A 27 -17.94 -3.03 -0.61
N MET A 28 -17.31 -3.12 0.56
CA MET A 28 -17.96 -2.92 1.86
C MET A 28 -18.32 -1.45 2.08
N PHE A 29 -17.39 -0.55 1.80
CA PHE A 29 -17.54 0.89 1.99
C PHE A 29 -18.63 1.47 1.08
N ARG A 30 -18.71 1.04 -0.19
CA ARG A 30 -19.80 1.40 -1.10
C ARG A 30 -21.18 1.00 -0.60
N ARG A 31 -21.27 -0.06 0.19
CA ARG A 31 -22.52 -0.53 0.81
C ARG A 31 -22.75 0.08 2.20
N LYS A 32 -21.85 0.94 2.67
CA LYS A 32 -21.79 1.45 4.05
C LYS A 32 -21.88 0.33 5.10
N ALA A 33 -21.32 -0.84 4.78
CA ALA A 33 -21.40 -2.01 5.65
C ALA A 33 -20.54 -1.77 6.90
N PHE A 34 -21.15 -1.90 8.08
CA PHE A 34 -20.51 -1.72 9.40
C PHE A 34 -19.91 -0.32 9.66
N LEU A 35 -20.14 0.66 8.79
CA LEU A 35 -19.56 2.01 8.89
C LEU A 35 -19.90 2.71 10.22
N HIS A 36 -21.13 2.50 10.72
CA HIS A 36 -21.62 3.06 11.98
C HIS A 36 -20.79 2.69 13.23
N TRP A 37 -20.05 1.57 13.21
CA TRP A 37 -19.16 1.22 14.32
C TRP A 37 -17.95 2.12 14.44
N TYR A 38 -17.54 2.74 13.33
CA TYR A 38 -16.39 3.64 13.29
C TYR A 38 -16.84 5.08 13.45
N THR A 39 -17.91 5.49 12.74
CA THR A 39 -18.43 6.85 12.88
C THR A 39 -19.07 7.10 14.24
N GLY A 40 -19.56 6.04 14.92
CA GLY A 40 -20.03 6.10 16.30
C GLY A 40 -18.93 6.42 17.32
N GLU A 41 -17.66 6.12 17.00
CA GLU A 41 -16.48 6.44 17.81
C GLU A 41 -15.87 7.80 17.44
N GLY A 42 -16.49 8.55 16.52
CA GLY A 42 -16.09 9.90 16.15
C GLY A 42 -15.27 10.02 14.85
N MET A 43 -15.09 8.93 14.12
CA MET A 43 -14.43 8.93 12.80
C MET A 43 -15.32 9.58 11.73
N ASP A 44 -14.75 10.37 10.81
CA ASP A 44 -15.48 10.95 9.68
C ASP A 44 -15.55 9.94 8.50
N GLU A 45 -16.66 9.92 7.75
CA GLU A 45 -16.73 9.11 6.52
C GLU A 45 -15.67 9.52 5.49
N MET A 46 -15.22 10.78 5.49
CA MET A 46 -14.16 11.26 4.61
C MET A 46 -12.82 10.58 4.89
N GLU A 47 -12.51 10.24 6.14
CA GLU A 47 -11.26 9.56 6.53
C GLU A 47 -11.17 8.15 5.89
N PHE A 48 -12.30 7.49 5.63
CA PHE A 48 -12.33 6.22 4.89
C PHE A 48 -11.93 6.40 3.41
N THR A 49 -12.34 7.52 2.82
CA THR A 49 -12.03 7.85 1.42
C THR A 49 -10.55 8.22 1.28
N GLU A 50 -10.01 8.94 2.26
CA GLU A 50 -8.58 9.26 2.34
C GLU A 50 -7.75 7.98 2.49
N ALA A 51 -8.13 7.08 3.39
CA ALA A 51 -7.45 5.81 3.57
C ALA A 51 -7.48 4.93 2.31
N GLU A 52 -8.61 4.90 1.58
CA GLU A 52 -8.71 4.21 0.29
C GLU A 52 -7.76 4.83 -0.75
N SER A 53 -7.68 6.16 -0.81
CA SER A 53 -6.75 6.87 -1.70
C SER A 53 -5.31 6.51 -1.37
N ASN A 54 -4.89 6.61 -0.11
CA ASN A 54 -3.52 6.32 0.29
C ASN A 54 -3.12 4.87 -0.02
N MET A 55 -4.05 3.92 0.14
CA MET A 55 -3.80 2.53 -0.24
C MET A 55 -3.60 2.37 -1.76
N ASN A 56 -4.34 3.13 -2.58
CA ASN A 56 -4.18 3.09 -4.04
C ASN A 56 -2.90 3.79 -4.49
N ASP A 57 -2.50 4.86 -3.81
CA ASP A 57 -1.24 5.57 -4.06
C ASP A 57 -0.06 4.62 -3.79
N LEU A 58 -0.06 3.93 -2.64
CA LEU A 58 0.97 2.93 -2.29
C LEU A 58 1.06 1.80 -3.33
N VAL A 59 -0.08 1.29 -3.81
CA VAL A 59 -0.09 0.27 -4.88
C VAL A 59 0.52 0.83 -6.17
N SER A 60 0.26 2.10 -6.48
CA SER A 60 0.78 2.77 -7.67
C SER A 60 2.30 2.98 -7.59
N GLU A 61 2.82 3.37 -6.44
CA GLU A 61 4.27 3.48 -6.18
C GLU A 61 4.98 2.14 -6.41
N TYR A 62 4.46 1.04 -5.85
CA TYR A 62 5.03 -0.29 -6.09
C TYR A 62 4.98 -0.70 -7.56
N GLN A 63 3.92 -0.33 -8.28
CA GLN A 63 3.81 -0.61 -9.70
C GLN A 63 4.84 0.20 -10.50
N GLN A 64 5.05 1.47 -10.17
CA GLN A 64 6.07 2.32 -10.78
C GLN A 64 7.47 1.71 -10.63
N TYR A 65 7.86 1.27 -9.43
CA TYR A 65 9.15 0.61 -9.22
C TYR A 65 9.26 -0.76 -9.92
N GLN A 66 8.16 -1.47 -10.09
CA GLN A 66 8.15 -2.74 -10.80
C GLN A 66 8.34 -2.56 -12.31
N ASP A 67 7.78 -1.49 -12.87
CA ASP A 67 7.85 -1.18 -14.30
C ASP A 67 9.08 -0.31 -14.66
N ALA A 68 9.77 0.23 -13.65
CA ALA A 68 11.01 0.96 -13.83
C ALA A 68 12.04 0.06 -14.52
N VAL A 69 12.36 0.39 -15.77
CA VAL A 69 13.51 -0.17 -16.47
C VAL A 69 14.72 0.54 -15.91
N VAL A 70 15.63 -0.20 -15.27
CA VAL A 70 16.94 0.32 -14.94
C VAL A 70 17.64 0.53 -16.28
N ASP A 71 17.88 1.79 -16.67
CA ASP A 71 18.75 2.06 -17.81
C ASP A 71 20.12 1.45 -17.44
N GLU A 72 20.60 0.49 -18.23
CA GLU A 72 21.82 -0.27 -17.92
C GLU A 72 23.09 0.64 -17.89
N ASP A 73 22.95 1.89 -18.31
CA ASP A 73 24.02 2.89 -18.42
C ASP A 73 23.96 4.00 -17.34
N GLY A 74 23.88 3.61 -16.06
CA GLY A 74 24.46 4.38 -14.94
C GLY A 74 23.72 5.63 -14.43
N GLU A 75 23.77 5.79 -13.09
CA GLU A 75 23.29 6.94 -12.29
C GLU A 75 21.77 7.03 -12.06
N GLY A 76 21.30 6.43 -10.96
CA GLY A 76 19.90 6.50 -10.54
C GLY A 76 19.64 6.04 -9.11
N TYR A 77 20.46 6.50 -8.16
CA TYR A 77 20.17 6.43 -6.71
C TYR A 77 20.62 7.74 -6.03
N GLU A 78 20.15 8.87 -6.52
CA GLU A 78 20.19 10.14 -5.80
C GLU A 78 18.83 10.81 -5.97
N ASP A 79 17.89 10.47 -5.10
CA ASP A 79 16.84 11.38 -4.63
C ASP A 79 16.00 10.61 -3.59
N GLU A 80 16.39 10.73 -2.31
CA GLU A 80 15.51 10.76 -1.12
C GLU A 80 16.37 10.78 0.15
N ALA A 81 17.25 11.79 0.24
CA ALA A 81 17.92 12.15 1.48
C ALA A 81 17.85 13.66 1.69
N GLU A 82 16.65 14.25 1.65
CA GLU A 82 16.43 15.59 2.20
C GLU A 82 14.95 15.79 2.54
N GLU A 83 14.60 15.60 3.82
CA GLU A 83 13.79 16.52 4.61
C GLU A 83 13.81 16.08 6.10
N ASN A 84 14.70 16.69 6.87
CA ASN A 84 14.67 16.78 8.33
C ASN A 84 14.47 18.25 8.70
#